data_AF-A0A699KQX7-F1
#
_entry.id   AF-A0A699KQX7-F1
#
_cell.length_a   1.000
_cell.length_b   1.000
_cell.length_c   1.000
_cell.angle_alpha   90.00
_cell.angle_beta   90.00
_cell.angle_gamma   90.00
#
_symmetry.space_group_name_H-M   'P 1'
#
loop_
_entity.id
_entity.type
_entity.pdbx_description
1 polymer ?
#
loop_
_entity_poly.entity_id
_entity_poly.type
_entity_poly.pdbx_seq_one_letter_code
_entity_poly.pdbx_strand_id
1 'polypeptide(L)'
;MSFSAHKLYGPKGIGGLYVRRKPRVRLLASLHGGGHERGIRAGTLPVHQIVGMGEAFELARKKIKDDLTHLNNLRNDLWNGIKNIEEVYLNSDLKQGAPHILNVSFNYVEGESLIMSLKDLAISSGSACTSSSLEPSYVLRALGIKDELAHSSIRFSIGRFTTKEEIQHTIQLVHKSISKLRELSPLWEMFKSGVDLNSIEWDHNINVGSGLVGAPACGDVMKLQIKVNSKGIIEDACFKTYGCGSAIASSSLATEWIKGKSIKEAESIKNTSIVEELELPPVKIHCSILAEDAIKAAIADYKNKKNRE
;
A
#
# COMPACT_ATOMS: atom_id res chain seq x y z
N MET A 1 -30.12 -0.15 -4.81
CA MET A 1 -28.98 -0.56 -5.66
C MET A 1 -28.55 0.66 -6.45
N SER A 2 -27.26 0.97 -6.44
CA SER A 2 -26.68 2.09 -7.19
C SER A 2 -25.92 1.55 -8.39
N PHE A 3 -25.95 2.25 -9.53
CA PHE A 3 -25.25 1.85 -10.74
C PHE A 3 -24.77 3.07 -11.51
N SER A 4 -23.69 2.94 -12.28
CA SER A 4 -23.11 4.02 -13.08
C SER A 4 -22.76 3.53 -14.47
N ALA A 5 -22.95 4.39 -15.47
CA ALA A 5 -22.76 4.03 -16.86
C ALA A 5 -21.29 3.80 -17.23
N HIS A 6 -20.37 4.61 -16.70
CA HIS A 6 -18.95 4.53 -17.06
C HIS A 6 -18.21 3.27 -16.58
N LYS A 7 -18.85 2.42 -15.76
CA LYS A 7 -18.34 1.08 -15.42
C LYS A 7 -18.84 -0.02 -16.36
N LEU A 8 -19.69 0.34 -17.31
CA LEU A 8 -20.29 -0.52 -18.33
C LEU A 8 -20.14 0.13 -19.73
N TYR A 9 -19.03 0.82 -19.96
CA TYR A 9 -18.68 1.48 -21.24
C TYR A 9 -19.64 2.60 -21.68
N GLY A 10 -20.49 3.10 -20.78
CA GLY A 10 -21.29 4.31 -21.02
C GLY A 10 -20.54 5.60 -20.62
N PRO A 11 -21.20 6.77 -20.73
CA PRO A 11 -20.54 8.04 -20.47
C PRO A 11 -20.30 8.30 -18.97
N LYS A 12 -19.28 9.11 -18.66
CA LYS A 12 -19.02 9.62 -17.30
C LYS A 12 -20.06 10.66 -16.91
N GLY A 13 -20.32 10.81 -15.61
CA GLY A 13 -21.24 11.84 -15.08
C GLY A 13 -22.72 11.43 -15.06
N ILE A 14 -23.04 10.16 -15.31
CA ILE A 14 -24.41 9.63 -15.23
C ILE A 14 -24.47 8.28 -14.51
N GLY A 15 -25.60 8.04 -13.86
CA GLY A 15 -25.88 6.82 -13.13
C GLY A 15 -27.35 6.75 -12.74
N GLY A 16 -27.69 5.75 -11.95
CA GLY A 16 -29.05 5.56 -11.47
C GLY A 16 -29.10 4.92 -10.10
N LEU A 17 -30.23 5.17 -9.43
CA LEU A 17 -30.56 4.60 -8.14
C LEU A 17 -31.86 3.80 -8.28
N TYR A 18 -31.78 2.49 -8.07
CA TYR A 18 -32.96 1.66 -7.97
C TYR A 18 -33.57 1.79 -6.58
N VAL A 19 -34.77 2.38 -6.53
CA VAL A 19 -35.63 2.47 -5.36
C VAL A 19 -36.76 1.44 -5.47
N ARG A 20 -36.72 0.42 -4.62
CA ARG A 20 -37.69 -0.68 -4.63
C ARG A 20 -39.10 -0.17 -4.32
N ARG A 21 -40.06 -0.50 -5.20
CA ARG A 21 -41.47 -0.12 -5.02
C ARG A 21 -42.27 -1.10 -4.16
N LYS A 22 -41.92 -2.40 -4.18
CA LYS A 22 -42.58 -3.46 -3.42
C LYS A 22 -41.56 -4.47 -2.86
N PRO A 23 -41.53 -4.70 -1.53
CA PRO A 23 -42.10 -3.83 -0.48
C PRO A 23 -41.58 -2.39 -0.63
N ARG A 24 -42.41 -1.41 -0.23
CA ARG A 24 -42.16 0.00 -0.53
C ARG A 24 -41.02 0.56 0.33
N VAL A 25 -39.98 1.06 -0.34
CA VAL A 25 -38.90 1.84 0.30
C VAL A 25 -39.14 3.32 0.06
N ARG A 26 -38.93 4.15 1.10
CA ARG A 26 -39.02 5.61 1.02
C ARG A 26 -37.64 6.21 1.31
N LEU A 27 -37.26 7.21 0.54
CA LEU A 27 -36.02 7.96 0.71
C LEU A 27 -36.37 9.45 0.83
N LEU A 28 -35.57 10.18 1.59
CA LEU A 28 -35.59 11.64 1.59
C LEU A 28 -34.73 12.16 0.44
N ALA A 29 -35.18 13.21 -0.25
CA ALA A 29 -34.43 13.82 -1.32
C ALA A 29 -33.24 14.59 -0.74
N SER A 30 -32.04 14.36 -1.28
CA SER A 30 -30.86 15.19 -0.97
C SER A 30 -30.78 16.44 -1.84
N LEU A 31 -31.43 16.42 -3.01
CA LEU A 31 -31.47 17.52 -3.99
C LEU A 31 -32.89 18.06 -4.09
N HIS A 32 -33.07 19.35 -3.83
CA HIS A 32 -34.36 20.02 -3.76
C HIS A 32 -34.63 20.88 -5.00
N GLY A 33 -35.91 21.00 -5.40
CA GLY A 33 -36.35 21.82 -6.55
C GLY A 33 -37.26 21.09 -7.55
N GLY A 34 -38.48 21.61 -7.77
CA GLY A 34 -39.38 21.22 -8.87
C GLY A 34 -39.95 19.79 -8.86
N GLY A 35 -39.68 18.97 -7.83
CA GLY A 35 -40.31 17.65 -7.68
C GLY A 35 -39.96 16.60 -8.75
N HIS A 36 -38.90 16.81 -9.54
CA HIS A 36 -38.42 15.89 -10.58
C HIS A 36 -38.08 14.49 -10.02
N GLU A 37 -38.04 13.48 -10.90
CA GLU A 37 -37.76 12.08 -10.51
C GLU A 37 -38.63 11.61 -9.33
N ARG A 38 -39.92 11.96 -9.37
CA ARG A 38 -40.93 11.64 -8.34
C ARG A 38 -40.60 12.24 -6.97
N GLY A 39 -39.98 13.41 -6.96
CA GLY A 39 -39.58 14.13 -5.76
C GLY A 39 -38.32 13.61 -5.09
N ILE A 40 -37.55 12.70 -5.72
CA ILE A 40 -36.35 12.10 -5.11
C ILE A 40 -35.06 12.77 -5.59
N ARG A 41 -35.06 13.32 -6.81
CA ARG A 41 -33.88 13.99 -7.39
C ARG A 41 -34.30 15.18 -8.26
N ALA A 42 -34.09 16.39 -7.74
CA ALA A 42 -34.30 17.62 -8.47
C ALA A 42 -33.28 17.85 -9.60
N GLY A 43 -33.67 18.68 -10.59
CA GLY A 43 -32.81 19.19 -11.65
C GLY A 43 -33.13 18.61 -13.02
N THR A 44 -32.74 19.35 -14.07
CA THR A 44 -32.93 18.97 -15.47
C THR A 44 -32.31 17.61 -15.77
N LEU A 45 -32.99 16.83 -16.62
CA LEU A 45 -32.53 15.53 -17.07
C LEU A 45 -31.55 15.70 -18.23
N PRO A 46 -30.29 15.24 -18.10
CA PRO A 46 -29.30 15.34 -19.17
C PRO A 46 -29.59 14.28 -20.25
N VAL A 47 -30.48 14.61 -21.19
CA VAL A 47 -31.03 13.65 -22.18
C VAL A 47 -29.95 12.84 -22.90
N HIS A 48 -28.91 13.48 -23.42
CA HIS A 48 -27.82 12.78 -24.12
C HIS A 48 -27.06 11.78 -23.22
N GLN A 49 -26.86 12.11 -21.95
CA GLN A 49 -26.25 11.20 -20.97
C GLN A 49 -27.15 10.01 -20.65
N ILE A 50 -28.46 10.26 -20.52
CA ILE A 50 -29.47 9.22 -20.27
C ILE A 50 -29.55 8.27 -21.47
N VAL A 51 -29.54 8.80 -22.70
CA VAL A 51 -29.51 8.01 -23.94
C VAL A 51 -28.25 7.15 -23.99
N GLY A 52 -27.07 7.73 -23.77
CA GLY A 52 -25.81 6.98 -23.76
C GLY A 52 -25.76 5.90 -22.68
N MET A 53 -26.35 6.17 -21.51
CA MET A 53 -26.50 5.17 -20.46
C MET A 53 -27.47 4.05 -20.86
N GLY A 54 -28.63 4.39 -21.45
CA GLY A 54 -29.60 3.41 -21.93
C GLY A 54 -29.00 2.46 -22.96
N GLU A 55 -28.28 3.01 -23.94
CA GLU A 55 -27.60 2.22 -24.97
C GLU A 55 -26.51 1.32 -24.38
N ALA A 56 -25.70 1.82 -23.44
CA ALA A 56 -24.68 1.02 -22.77
C ALA A 56 -25.28 -0.19 -22.04
N PHE A 57 -26.42 -0.02 -21.37
CA PHE A 57 -27.12 -1.09 -20.66
C PHE A 57 -27.79 -2.09 -21.60
N GLU A 58 -28.34 -1.62 -22.73
CA GLU A 58 -28.91 -2.47 -23.77
C GLU A 58 -27.82 -3.35 -24.42
N LEU A 59 -26.67 -2.77 -24.76
CA LEU A 59 -25.51 -3.50 -25.27
C LEU A 59 -24.97 -4.48 -24.24
N ALA A 60 -24.86 -4.06 -22.98
CA ALA A 60 -24.43 -4.94 -21.90
C ALA A 60 -25.37 -6.15 -21.79
N ARG A 61 -26.69 -5.95 -21.80
CA ARG A 61 -27.66 -7.05 -21.75
C ARG A 61 -27.46 -8.08 -22.87
N LYS A 62 -27.12 -7.63 -24.08
CA LYS A 62 -26.87 -8.51 -25.24
C LYS A 62 -25.56 -9.28 -25.12
N LYS A 63 -24.48 -8.62 -24.64
CA LYS A 63 -23.11 -9.16 -24.66
C LYS A 63 -22.63 -9.75 -23.34
N ILE A 64 -23.37 -9.59 -22.23
CA ILE A 64 -22.85 -9.88 -20.89
C ILE A 64 -22.34 -11.32 -20.73
N LYS A 65 -22.98 -12.31 -21.34
CA LYS A 65 -22.52 -13.71 -21.24
C LYS A 65 -21.16 -13.92 -21.90
N ASP A 66 -20.99 -13.36 -23.10
CA ASP A 66 -19.76 -13.46 -23.87
C ASP A 66 -18.64 -12.63 -23.22
N ASP A 67 -18.96 -11.39 -22.82
CA ASP A 67 -18.04 -10.50 -22.09
C ASP A 67 -17.56 -11.19 -20.79
N LEU A 68 -18.45 -11.78 -19.98
CA LEU A 68 -18.05 -12.45 -18.74
C LEU A 68 -17.15 -13.66 -18.99
N THR A 69 -17.43 -14.44 -20.04
CA THR A 69 -16.62 -15.61 -20.40
C THR A 69 -15.23 -15.18 -20.85
N HIS A 70 -15.15 -14.19 -21.74
CA HIS A 70 -13.89 -13.59 -22.20
C HIS A 70 -13.05 -13.04 -21.05
N LEU A 71 -13.65 -12.22 -20.19
CA LEU A 71 -12.97 -11.60 -19.04
C LEU A 71 -12.46 -12.65 -18.05
N ASN A 72 -13.28 -13.67 -17.74
CA ASN A 72 -12.88 -14.73 -16.83
C ASN A 72 -11.67 -15.52 -17.36
N ASN A 73 -11.65 -15.82 -18.66
CA ASN A 73 -10.53 -16.51 -19.29
C ASN A 73 -9.25 -15.67 -19.20
N LEU A 74 -9.30 -14.39 -19.58
CA LEU A 74 -8.14 -13.50 -19.51
C LEU A 74 -7.64 -13.29 -18.07
N ARG A 75 -8.54 -13.15 -17.10
CA ARG A 75 -8.18 -13.02 -15.68
C ARG A 75 -7.47 -14.28 -15.19
N ASN A 76 -7.97 -15.46 -15.55
CA ASN A 76 -7.38 -16.72 -15.15
C ASN A 76 -6.03 -16.96 -15.86
N ASP A 77 -5.89 -16.56 -17.13
CA ASP A 77 -4.63 -16.60 -17.85
C ASP A 77 -3.57 -15.72 -17.18
N LEU A 78 -3.95 -14.47 -16.82
CA LEU A 78 -3.07 -13.56 -16.07
C LEU A 78 -2.65 -14.17 -14.73
N TRP A 79 -3.60 -14.66 -13.94
CA TRP A 79 -3.31 -15.29 -12.65
C TRP A 79 -2.41 -16.52 -12.80
N ASN A 80 -2.71 -17.41 -13.74
CA ASN A 80 -1.90 -18.60 -13.99
C ASN A 80 -0.49 -18.26 -14.43
N GLY A 81 -0.30 -17.15 -15.14
CA GLY A 81 1.01 -16.65 -15.54
C GLY A 81 1.86 -16.13 -14.38
N ILE A 82 1.26 -15.61 -13.31
CA ILE A 82 1.99 -14.95 -12.20
C ILE A 82 1.94 -15.69 -10.86
N LYS A 83 1.02 -16.65 -10.67
CA LYS A 83 0.79 -17.34 -9.38
C LYS A 83 1.99 -18.12 -8.84
N ASN A 84 2.91 -18.52 -9.74
CA ASN A 84 4.10 -19.29 -9.38
C ASN A 84 5.30 -18.39 -9.03
N ILE A 85 5.14 -17.07 -9.13
CA ILE A 85 6.12 -16.16 -8.54
C ILE A 85 6.07 -16.39 -7.03
N GLU A 86 7.24 -16.64 -6.45
CA GLU A 86 7.38 -16.90 -5.02
C GLU A 86 6.85 -15.71 -4.21
N GLU A 87 6.24 -15.96 -3.06
CA GLU A 87 5.75 -14.89 -2.17
C GLU A 87 4.78 -13.91 -2.85
N VAL A 88 3.85 -14.47 -3.62
CA VAL A 88 2.74 -13.77 -4.28
C VAL A 88 1.42 -14.24 -3.73
N TYR A 89 0.56 -13.28 -3.40
CA TYR A 89 -0.67 -13.52 -2.67
C TYR A 89 -1.86 -12.97 -3.43
N LEU A 90 -2.89 -13.78 -3.56
CA LEU A 90 -4.13 -13.38 -4.20
C LEU A 90 -5.10 -12.79 -3.15
N ASN A 91 -5.52 -11.55 -3.35
CA ASN A 91 -6.42 -10.84 -2.42
C ASN A 91 -7.90 -10.99 -2.76
N SER A 92 -8.21 -11.75 -3.81
CA SER A 92 -9.58 -11.95 -4.31
C SER A 92 -9.90 -13.44 -4.43
N ASP A 93 -11.12 -13.85 -4.07
CA ASP A 93 -11.61 -15.19 -4.40
C ASP A 93 -11.89 -15.28 -5.92
N LEU A 94 -11.24 -16.21 -6.64
CA LEU A 94 -11.47 -16.36 -8.09
C LEU A 94 -12.84 -16.94 -8.43
N LYS A 95 -13.45 -17.71 -7.53
CA LYS A 95 -14.76 -18.35 -7.72
C LYS A 95 -15.90 -17.38 -7.41
N GLN A 96 -15.75 -16.59 -6.35
CA GLN A 96 -16.80 -15.66 -5.89
C GLN A 96 -16.56 -14.20 -6.33
N GLY A 97 -15.36 -13.88 -6.80
CA GLY A 97 -14.97 -12.54 -7.23
C GLY A 97 -15.42 -12.20 -8.65
N ALA A 98 -15.39 -10.90 -8.96
CA ALA A 98 -15.71 -10.40 -10.29
C ALA A 98 -14.73 -10.98 -11.34
N PRO A 99 -15.21 -11.41 -12.52
CA PRO A 99 -14.37 -12.09 -13.51
C PRO A 99 -13.35 -11.18 -14.20
N HIS A 100 -13.45 -9.87 -14.00
CA HIS A 100 -12.59 -8.87 -14.64
C HIS A 100 -11.61 -8.21 -13.68
N ILE A 101 -11.60 -8.58 -12.40
CA ILE A 101 -10.74 -8.00 -11.37
C ILE A 101 -9.80 -9.07 -10.86
N LEU A 102 -8.50 -8.77 -10.86
CA LEU A 102 -7.47 -9.55 -10.19
C LEU A 102 -6.69 -8.60 -9.27
N ASN A 103 -6.65 -8.89 -7.98
CA ASN A 103 -5.89 -8.11 -7.00
C ASN A 103 -4.84 -9.01 -6.34
N VAL A 104 -3.58 -8.62 -6.47
CA VAL A 104 -2.43 -9.46 -6.11
C VAL A 104 -1.42 -8.64 -5.33
N SER A 105 -0.93 -9.17 -4.22
CA SER A 105 0.21 -8.62 -3.48
C SER A 105 1.50 -9.35 -3.81
N PHE A 106 2.59 -8.59 -3.92
CA PHE A 106 3.92 -9.10 -4.18
C PHE A 106 4.82 -8.77 -2.99
N ASN A 107 5.12 -9.76 -2.15
CA ASN A 107 5.91 -9.52 -0.96
C ASN A 107 7.38 -9.19 -1.31
N TYR A 108 8.07 -8.55 -0.38
CA TYR A 108 9.49 -8.15 -0.48
C TYR A 108 9.81 -7.17 -1.63
N VAL A 109 8.80 -6.45 -2.10
CA VAL A 109 8.92 -5.42 -3.14
C VAL A 109 8.26 -4.14 -2.64
N GLU A 110 8.90 -2.99 -2.87
CA GLU A 110 8.33 -1.69 -2.56
C GLU A 110 7.25 -1.29 -3.59
N GLY A 111 6.09 -0.86 -3.11
CA GLY A 111 4.91 -0.57 -3.95
C GLY A 111 5.12 0.52 -5.00
N GLU A 112 5.79 1.62 -4.65
CA GLU A 112 6.06 2.73 -5.57
C GLU A 112 7.00 2.31 -6.70
N SER A 113 8.11 1.66 -6.33
CA SER A 113 9.06 1.08 -7.25
C SER A 113 8.40 0.06 -8.18
N LEU A 114 7.46 -0.74 -7.67
CA LEU A 114 6.66 -1.66 -8.48
C LEU A 114 5.80 -0.92 -9.52
N ILE A 115 5.04 0.09 -9.11
CA ILE A 115 4.22 0.89 -10.04
C ILE A 115 5.10 1.56 -11.11
N MET A 116 6.25 2.14 -10.73
CA MET A 116 7.19 2.75 -11.67
C MET A 116 7.78 1.73 -12.65
N SER A 117 8.06 0.50 -12.18
CA SER A 117 8.57 -0.57 -13.04
C SER A 117 7.53 -1.09 -14.04
N LEU A 118 6.24 -0.91 -13.74
CA LEU A 118 5.10 -1.31 -14.55
C LEU A 118 4.50 -0.16 -15.36
N LYS A 119 5.29 0.90 -15.62
CA LYS A 119 4.85 2.13 -16.32
C LYS A 119 4.18 1.93 -17.68
N ASP A 120 4.43 0.80 -18.34
CA ASP A 120 3.82 0.46 -19.63
C ASP A 120 2.37 -0.06 -19.46
N LEU A 121 1.89 -0.19 -18.21
CA LEU A 121 0.55 -0.64 -17.85
C LEU A 121 -0.23 0.46 -17.11
N ALA A 122 -1.48 0.69 -17.52
CA ALA A 122 -2.41 1.55 -16.79
C ALA A 122 -3.14 0.77 -15.69
N ILE A 123 -2.52 0.67 -14.52
CA ILE A 123 -2.98 -0.13 -13.37
C ILE A 123 -3.18 0.74 -12.11
N SER A 124 -3.61 0.12 -11.01
CA SER A 124 -3.85 0.81 -9.73
C SER A 124 -3.35 -0.02 -8.56
N SER A 125 -2.69 0.61 -7.58
CA SER A 125 -2.23 -0.02 -6.33
C SER A 125 -3.18 0.16 -5.12
N GLY A 126 -4.23 0.98 -5.26
CA GLY A 126 -5.10 1.40 -4.13
C GLY A 126 -6.58 1.01 -4.25
N SER A 127 -7.34 1.20 -3.16
CA SER A 127 -8.79 0.97 -3.11
C SER A 127 -9.63 2.08 -3.72
N ALA A 128 -9.08 3.28 -3.93
CA ALA A 128 -9.79 4.42 -4.49
C ALA A 128 -8.83 5.36 -5.23
N CYS A 129 -9.38 6.33 -5.96
CA CYS A 129 -8.65 7.42 -6.61
C CYS A 129 -7.97 8.36 -5.59
N THR A 130 -7.07 7.83 -4.75
CA THR A 130 -6.29 8.58 -3.77
C THR A 130 -5.07 9.16 -4.49
N SER A 131 -5.27 10.27 -5.20
CA SER A 131 -4.19 11.01 -5.86
C SER A 131 -3.29 11.78 -4.89
N SER A 132 -3.53 11.70 -3.57
CA SER A 132 -2.97 12.65 -2.59
C SER A 132 -2.50 12.05 -1.26
N SER A 133 -2.67 10.75 -0.99
CA SER A 133 -2.14 10.14 0.23
C SER A 133 -1.44 8.82 -0.07
N LEU A 134 -0.27 8.64 0.57
CA LEU A 134 0.56 7.44 0.46
C LEU A 134 -0.01 6.25 1.22
N GLU A 135 -1.22 6.34 1.79
CA GLU A 135 -1.75 5.33 2.70
C GLU A 135 -2.09 4.01 2.00
N PRO A 136 -1.91 2.86 2.69
CA PRO A 136 -2.29 1.57 2.14
C PRO A 136 -3.81 1.47 1.98
N SER A 137 -4.22 0.60 1.06
CA SER A 137 -5.63 0.35 0.79
C SER A 137 -6.39 0.00 2.08
N TYR A 138 -7.37 0.84 2.45
CA TYR A 138 -8.25 0.57 3.58
C TYR A 138 -9.06 -0.74 3.42
N VAL A 139 -9.31 -1.18 2.17
CA VAL A 139 -10.00 -2.44 1.88
C VAL A 139 -9.09 -3.61 2.22
N LEU A 140 -7.82 -3.58 1.79
CA LEU A 140 -6.87 -4.64 2.09
C LEU A 140 -6.58 -4.71 3.60
N ARG A 141 -6.44 -3.56 4.27
CA ARG A 141 -6.36 -3.49 5.74
C ARG A 141 -7.55 -4.15 6.42
N ALA A 142 -8.76 -3.90 5.94
CA ALA A 142 -9.98 -4.52 6.48
C ALA A 142 -10.03 -6.04 6.25
N LEU A 143 -9.33 -6.57 5.25
CA LEU A 143 -9.13 -8.01 5.05
C LEU A 143 -8.06 -8.61 5.95
N GLY A 144 -7.41 -7.81 6.81
CA GLY A 144 -6.32 -8.24 7.68
C GLY A 144 -4.96 -8.34 6.97
N ILE A 145 -4.85 -7.80 5.75
CA ILE A 145 -3.58 -7.75 5.02
C ILE A 145 -2.71 -6.68 5.69
N LYS A 146 -1.49 -7.06 6.07
CA LYS A 146 -0.50 -6.15 6.66
C LYS A 146 -0.21 -5.00 5.71
N ASP A 147 0.07 -3.82 6.27
CA ASP A 147 0.28 -2.59 5.49
C ASP A 147 1.35 -2.78 4.41
N GLU A 148 2.48 -3.43 4.74
CA GLU A 148 3.57 -3.77 3.81
C GLU A 148 3.08 -4.49 2.54
N LEU A 149 2.25 -5.52 2.75
CA LEU A 149 1.71 -6.32 1.67
C LEU A 149 0.60 -5.56 0.92
N ALA A 150 -0.13 -4.69 1.63
CA ALA A 150 -1.13 -3.81 1.03
C ALA A 150 -0.51 -2.72 0.12
N HIS A 151 0.67 -2.19 0.44
CA HIS A 151 1.38 -1.22 -0.42
C HIS A 151 1.94 -1.86 -1.69
N SER A 152 2.37 -3.11 -1.60
CA SER A 152 2.88 -3.90 -2.73
C SER A 152 1.78 -4.65 -3.48
N SER A 153 0.53 -4.18 -3.36
CA SER A 153 -0.62 -4.76 -4.03
C SER A 153 -0.97 -4.04 -5.33
N ILE A 154 -1.27 -4.81 -6.37
CA ILE A 154 -1.69 -4.29 -7.68
C ILE A 154 -3.06 -4.85 -8.03
N ARG A 155 -3.95 -3.98 -8.48
CA ARG A 155 -5.25 -4.32 -9.08
C ARG A 155 -5.17 -4.23 -10.60
N PHE A 156 -5.27 -5.38 -11.24
CA PHE A 156 -5.53 -5.50 -12.67
C PHE A 156 -7.03 -5.52 -12.92
N SER A 157 -7.51 -4.64 -13.79
CA SER A 157 -8.93 -4.54 -14.17
C SER A 157 -9.03 -4.69 -15.68
N ILE A 158 -9.54 -5.84 -16.12
CA ILE A 158 -9.57 -6.27 -17.51
C ILE A 158 -10.88 -5.76 -18.16
N GLY A 159 -10.80 -5.31 -19.40
CA GLY A 159 -11.93 -4.76 -20.13
C GLY A 159 -12.33 -5.59 -21.35
N ARG A 160 -13.42 -5.20 -21.99
CA ARG A 160 -13.95 -5.79 -23.23
C ARG A 160 -12.92 -5.78 -24.35
N PHE A 161 -12.08 -4.76 -24.38
CA PHE A 161 -11.08 -4.56 -25.41
C PHE A 161 -9.71 -5.14 -25.05
N THR A 162 -9.56 -5.70 -23.84
CA THR A 162 -8.30 -6.36 -23.47
C THR A 162 -8.13 -7.64 -24.28
N THR A 163 -6.92 -7.84 -24.78
CA THR A 163 -6.52 -8.93 -25.67
C THR A 163 -5.63 -9.94 -24.95
N LYS A 164 -5.47 -11.14 -25.54
CA LYS A 164 -4.59 -12.17 -24.96
C LYS A 164 -3.12 -11.75 -25.01
N GLU A 165 -2.76 -11.02 -26.06
CA GLU A 165 -1.42 -10.49 -26.30
C GLU A 165 -1.03 -9.49 -25.21
N GLU A 166 -1.94 -8.57 -24.84
CA GLU A 166 -1.73 -7.65 -23.71
C GLU A 166 -1.58 -8.40 -22.37
N ILE A 167 -2.33 -9.48 -22.16
CA ILE A 167 -2.17 -10.33 -20.96
C ILE A 167 -0.79 -11.00 -20.95
N GLN A 168 -0.33 -11.57 -22.08
CA GLN A 168 1.02 -12.17 -22.16
C GLN A 168 2.12 -11.15 -21.93
N HIS A 169 2.01 -9.97 -22.53
CA HIS A 169 2.94 -8.86 -22.31
C HIS A 169 2.95 -8.44 -20.82
N THR A 170 1.77 -8.34 -20.20
CA THR A 170 1.63 -8.02 -18.77
C THR A 170 2.33 -9.06 -17.90
N ILE A 171 2.12 -10.36 -18.16
CA ILE A 171 2.78 -11.45 -17.42
C ILE A 171 4.29 -11.31 -17.49
N GLN A 172 4.84 -11.15 -18.70
CA GLN A 172 6.29 -11.02 -18.92
C GLN A 172 6.87 -9.81 -18.18
N LEU A 173 6.18 -8.67 -18.25
CA LEU A 173 6.59 -7.44 -17.58
C LEU A 173 6.57 -7.59 -16.06
N VAL A 174 5.52 -8.21 -15.49
CA VAL A 174 5.43 -8.47 -14.05
C VAL A 174 6.58 -9.35 -13.58
N HIS A 175 6.86 -10.46 -14.27
CA HIS A 175 8.00 -11.33 -13.92
C HIS A 175 9.33 -10.59 -13.94
N LYS A 176 9.60 -9.84 -15.01
CA LYS A 176 10.83 -9.06 -15.17
C LYS A 176 10.98 -8.01 -14.07
N SER A 177 9.91 -7.26 -13.79
CA SER A 177 9.90 -6.20 -12.80
C SER A 177 10.09 -6.74 -11.38
N ILE A 178 9.36 -7.79 -11.00
CA ILE A 178 9.48 -8.40 -9.67
C ILE A 178 10.88 -8.98 -9.46
N SER A 179 11.44 -9.68 -10.46
CA SER A 179 12.79 -10.24 -10.36
C SER A 179 13.82 -9.15 -10.11
N LYS A 180 13.80 -8.08 -10.93
CA LYS A 180 14.73 -6.95 -10.79
C LYS A 180 14.61 -6.22 -9.46
N LEU A 181 13.38 -5.99 -8.97
CA LEU A 181 13.17 -5.29 -7.70
C LEU A 181 13.60 -6.15 -6.51
N ARG A 182 13.41 -7.46 -6.59
CA ARG A 182 13.86 -8.40 -5.55
C ARG A 182 15.37 -8.58 -5.51
N GLU A 183 16.06 -8.53 -6.64
CA GLU A 183 17.53 -8.49 -6.70
C GLU A 183 18.13 -7.28 -5.95
N LEU A 184 17.39 -6.17 -5.89
CA LEU A 184 17.80 -4.95 -5.20
C LEU A 184 17.23 -4.84 -3.78
N SER A 185 16.41 -5.79 -3.36
CA SER A 185 15.66 -5.74 -2.10
C SER A 185 16.44 -6.45 -0.98
N PRO A 186 16.94 -5.72 0.04
CA PRO A 186 17.61 -6.36 1.17
C PRO A 186 16.68 -7.33 1.92
N LEU A 187 15.37 -7.05 1.95
CA LEU A 187 14.38 -7.91 2.58
C LEU A 187 14.24 -9.26 1.85
N TRP A 188 14.41 -9.26 0.53
CA TRP A 188 14.42 -10.48 -0.26
C TRP A 188 15.66 -11.34 0.02
N GLU A 189 16.85 -10.72 0.11
CA GLU A 189 18.08 -11.41 0.49
C GLU A 189 17.97 -12.07 1.88
N MET A 190 17.37 -11.37 2.85
CA MET A 190 17.10 -11.91 4.18
C MET A 190 16.15 -13.11 4.16
N PHE A 191 15.04 -12.98 3.42
CA PHE A 191 14.10 -14.08 3.25
C PHE A 191 14.79 -15.30 2.64
N LYS A 192 15.63 -15.11 1.62
CA LYS A 192 16.40 -16.18 0.97
C LYS A 192 17.48 -16.80 1.84
N SER A 193 18.07 -16.03 2.76
CA SER A 193 19.02 -16.53 3.75
C SER A 193 18.37 -17.22 4.95
N GLY A 194 17.03 -17.31 4.98
CA GLY A 194 16.29 -17.98 6.06
C GLY A 194 16.27 -17.18 7.37
N VAL A 195 16.59 -15.89 7.33
CA VAL A 195 16.50 -15.01 8.49
C VAL A 195 15.04 -14.66 8.70
N ASP A 196 14.39 -15.25 9.71
CA ASP A 196 13.09 -14.76 10.15
C ASP A 196 13.28 -13.39 10.81
N LEU A 197 12.67 -12.37 10.21
CA LEU A 197 12.67 -10.99 10.72
C LEU A 197 12.17 -10.91 12.17
N ASN A 198 11.37 -11.88 12.61
CA ASN A 198 10.86 -11.98 13.97
C ASN A 198 11.79 -12.75 14.94
N SER A 199 12.78 -13.50 14.43
CA SER A 199 13.57 -14.46 15.21
C SER A 199 15.01 -14.03 15.50
N ILE A 200 15.41 -12.81 15.12
CA ILE A 200 16.78 -12.36 15.39
C ILE A 200 16.94 -12.29 16.92
N GLU A 201 17.89 -13.03 17.50
CA GLU A 201 18.19 -12.99 18.94
C GLU A 201 18.91 -11.69 19.28
N TRP A 202 18.37 -10.95 20.24
CA TRP A 202 18.85 -9.62 20.64
C TRP A 202 19.09 -9.55 22.14
N ASP A 203 19.97 -8.65 22.57
CA ASP A 203 20.22 -8.48 23.99
C ASP A 203 18.97 -7.93 24.70
N HIS A 204 18.37 -8.76 25.56
CA HIS A 204 17.19 -8.45 26.37
C HIS A 204 17.56 -7.96 27.77
N ASN A 205 18.84 -7.66 28.04
CA ASN A 205 19.29 -7.11 29.30
C ASN A 205 18.51 -5.84 29.68
N ILE A 206 18.26 -5.67 30.98
CA ILE A 206 17.54 -4.52 31.54
C ILE A 206 18.23 -3.18 31.23
N ASN A 207 19.55 -3.23 31.04
CA ASN A 207 20.38 -2.06 30.71
C ASN A 207 20.42 -1.76 29.20
N VAL A 208 19.69 -2.51 28.37
CA VAL A 208 19.62 -2.33 26.92
C VAL A 208 18.22 -1.87 26.49
N GLY A 209 18.14 -0.68 25.90
CA GLY A 209 16.95 -0.16 25.25
C GLY A 209 16.91 -0.54 23.78
N SER A 210 15.74 -0.95 23.28
CA SER A 210 15.56 -1.38 21.88
C SER A 210 14.40 -0.64 21.22
N GLY A 211 14.67 -0.02 20.06
CA GLY A 211 13.67 0.66 19.25
C GLY A 211 13.65 0.07 17.86
N LEU A 212 12.49 -0.42 17.40
CA LEU A 212 12.25 -0.77 16.01
C LEU A 212 11.25 0.22 15.44
N VAL A 213 11.65 0.96 14.42
CA VAL A 213 10.84 2.00 13.78
C VAL A 213 10.94 1.91 12.27
N GLY A 214 10.01 2.58 11.61
CA GLY A 214 9.80 2.42 10.17
C GLY A 214 8.86 1.26 9.88
N ALA A 215 8.44 1.21 8.63
CA ALA A 215 7.60 0.15 8.10
C ALA A 215 8.32 -0.41 6.88
N PRO A 216 8.46 -1.74 6.74
CA PRO A 216 9.02 -2.36 5.52
C PRO A 216 8.31 -1.89 4.23
N ALA A 217 7.07 -1.40 4.37
CA ALA A 217 6.27 -0.71 3.37
C ALA A 217 6.93 0.53 2.73
N CYS A 218 7.67 1.32 3.52
CA CYS A 218 8.31 2.56 3.11
C CYS A 218 9.75 2.36 2.62
N GLY A 219 10.21 1.10 2.53
CA GLY A 219 11.60 0.74 2.22
C GLY A 219 12.58 0.99 3.36
N ASP A 220 12.28 1.93 4.25
CA ASP A 220 13.13 2.39 5.34
C ASP A 220 12.65 1.83 6.70
N VAL A 221 13.45 0.94 7.30
CA VAL A 221 13.26 0.34 8.62
C VAL A 221 14.56 0.44 9.40
N MET A 222 14.50 0.93 10.63
CA MET A 222 15.65 1.00 11.52
C MET A 222 15.34 0.30 12.83
N LYS A 223 16.22 -0.61 13.23
CA LYS A 223 16.31 -1.08 14.62
C LYS A 223 17.55 -0.51 15.27
N LEU A 224 17.39 0.10 16.43
CA LEU A 224 18.45 0.67 17.25
C LEU A 224 18.47 -0.02 18.61
N GLN A 225 19.65 -0.39 19.09
CA GLN A 225 19.86 -0.77 20.48
C GLN A 225 20.85 0.19 21.14
N ILE A 226 20.54 0.58 22.37
CA ILE A 226 21.40 1.42 23.21
C ILE A 226 21.70 0.68 24.51
N LYS A 227 22.97 0.62 24.87
CA LYS A 227 23.42 0.07 26.14
C LYS A 227 23.71 1.20 27.11
N VAL A 228 23.06 1.18 28.27
CA VAL A 228 23.07 2.30 29.23
C VAL A 228 23.73 1.84 30.53
N ASN A 229 24.71 2.60 30.99
CA ASN A 229 25.39 2.31 32.25
C ASN A 229 24.58 2.82 33.48
N SER A 230 25.06 2.51 34.68
CA SER A 230 24.42 2.89 35.95
C SER A 230 24.31 4.40 36.17
N LYS A 231 25.06 5.23 35.43
CA LYS A 231 25.00 6.70 35.49
C LYS A 231 23.99 7.28 34.48
N GLY A 232 23.30 6.45 33.72
CA GLY A 232 22.35 6.89 32.69
C GLY A 232 23.01 7.41 31.41
N ILE A 233 24.24 6.96 31.13
CA ILE A 233 25.02 7.30 29.93
C ILE A 233 24.98 6.12 28.97
N ILE A 234 24.77 6.39 27.68
CA ILE A 234 24.81 5.39 26.61
C ILE A 234 26.28 5.01 26.36
N GLU A 235 26.69 3.84 26.81
CA GLU A 235 28.08 3.36 26.66
C GLU A 235 28.35 2.79 25.27
N ASP A 236 27.31 2.21 24.64
CA ASP A 236 27.38 1.67 23.30
C ASP A 236 26.03 1.76 22.61
N ALA A 237 26.08 1.81 21.28
CA ALA A 237 24.90 1.80 20.44
C ALA A 237 25.21 1.09 19.13
N CYS A 238 24.30 0.21 18.72
CA CYS A 238 24.37 -0.49 17.45
C CYS A 238 23.03 -0.38 16.73
N PHE A 239 23.08 -0.38 15.41
CA PHE A 239 21.89 -0.25 14.58
C PHE A 239 21.90 -1.27 13.46
N LYS A 240 20.70 -1.57 12.96
CA LYS A 240 20.50 -2.24 11.68
C LYS A 240 19.42 -1.48 10.94
N THR A 241 19.79 -0.93 9.79
CA THR A 241 18.87 -0.17 8.94
C THR A 241 18.79 -0.81 7.58
N TYR A 242 17.56 -0.98 7.11
CA TYR A 242 17.24 -1.28 5.73
C TYR A 242 16.59 -0.04 5.16
N GLY A 243 17.01 0.39 3.97
CA GLY A 243 16.52 1.63 3.42
C GLY A 243 17.43 2.19 2.34
N CYS A 244 17.05 3.33 1.81
CA CYS A 244 17.89 4.06 0.87
C CYS A 244 19.19 4.54 1.53
N GLY A 245 20.20 4.91 0.74
CA GLY A 245 21.50 5.36 1.27
C GLY A 245 21.39 6.50 2.29
N SER A 246 20.40 7.40 2.12
CA SER A 246 20.10 8.47 3.09
C SER A 246 19.60 7.95 4.44
N ALA A 247 18.80 6.88 4.46
CA ALA A 247 18.33 6.24 5.68
C ALA A 247 19.48 5.55 6.41
N ILE A 248 20.36 4.85 5.68
CA ILE A 248 21.56 4.22 6.26
C ILE A 248 22.48 5.29 6.85
N ALA A 249 22.73 6.39 6.12
CA ALA A 249 23.56 7.49 6.60
C ALA A 249 22.97 8.18 7.84
N SER A 250 21.67 8.48 7.83
CA SER A 250 20.95 9.06 8.98
C SER A 250 21.01 8.17 10.21
N SER A 251 20.84 6.87 10.02
CA SER A 251 20.91 5.87 11.09
C SER A 251 22.31 5.73 11.67
N SER A 252 23.33 5.71 10.81
CA SER A 252 24.73 5.62 11.20
C SER A 252 25.16 6.85 12.00
N LEU A 253 24.83 8.05 11.50
CA LEU A 253 25.15 9.31 12.16
C LEU A 253 24.48 9.40 13.54
N ALA A 254 23.17 9.11 13.60
CA ALA A 254 22.42 9.12 14.84
C ALA A 254 22.99 8.17 15.89
N THR A 255 23.43 6.98 15.47
CA THR A 255 24.04 5.97 16.37
C THR A 255 25.37 6.45 16.95
N GLU A 256 26.21 7.10 16.16
CA GLU A 256 27.46 7.67 16.67
C GLU A 256 27.22 8.87 17.58
N TRP A 257 26.24 9.73 17.26
CA TRP A 257 25.92 10.90 18.07
C TRP A 257 25.42 10.59 19.47
N ILE A 258 24.72 9.47 19.67
CA ILE A 258 24.17 9.12 20.98
C ILE A 258 25.19 8.43 21.91
N LYS A 259 26.29 7.89 21.38
CA LYS A 259 27.34 7.27 22.20
C LYS A 259 27.99 8.30 23.12
N GLY A 260 28.13 7.95 24.39
CA GLY A 260 28.68 8.83 25.43
C GLY A 260 27.74 9.94 25.92
N LYS A 261 26.53 10.07 25.34
CA LYS A 261 25.52 11.03 25.82
C LYS A 261 24.67 10.43 26.94
N SER A 262 24.13 11.29 27.79
CA SER A 262 23.06 10.92 28.72
C SER A 262 21.75 10.68 27.96
N ILE A 263 20.84 9.92 28.57
CA ILE A 263 19.51 9.66 27.99
C ILE A 263 18.75 10.96 27.63
N LYS A 264 18.86 12.01 28.47
CA LYS A 264 18.21 13.29 28.21
C LYS A 264 18.81 14.02 27.00
N GLU A 265 20.12 13.96 26.83
CA GLU A 265 20.81 14.56 25.69
C GLU A 265 20.49 13.80 24.40
N ALA A 266 20.48 12.46 24.44
CA ALA A 266 20.10 11.65 23.30
C ALA A 266 18.65 11.91 22.86
N GLU A 267 17.71 12.05 23.81
CA GLU A 267 16.29 12.38 23.55
C GLU A 267 16.10 13.79 22.95
N SER A 268 17.08 14.68 23.10
CA SER A 268 17.05 16.04 22.56
C SER A 268 17.47 16.13 21.07
N ILE A 269 18.05 15.07 20.51
CA ILE A 269 18.44 15.03 19.10
C ILE A 269 17.18 15.11 18.23
N LYS A 270 17.19 16.05 17.28
CA LYS A 270 16.09 16.28 16.35
C LYS A 270 16.48 15.90 14.93
N ASN A 271 15.49 15.46 14.15
CA ASN A 271 15.64 15.19 12.73
C ASN A 271 16.22 16.40 11.97
N THR A 272 15.91 17.63 12.38
CA THR A 272 16.42 18.86 11.76
C THR A 272 17.94 18.94 11.82
N SER A 273 18.54 18.54 12.94
CA SER A 273 20.01 18.51 13.08
C SER A 273 20.64 17.45 12.18
N ILE A 274 19.98 16.30 12.01
CA ILE A 274 20.43 15.24 11.10
C ILE A 274 20.31 15.70 9.63
N VAL A 275 19.25 16.43 9.28
CA VAL A 275 19.04 17.00 7.94
C VAL A 275 20.14 18.01 7.61
N GLU A 276 20.46 18.90 8.55
CA GLU A 276 21.52 19.90 8.39
C GLU A 276 22.89 19.25 8.22
N GLU A 277 23.24 18.28 9.07
CA GLU A 277 24.55 17.60 9.02
C GLU A 277 24.76 16.81 7.73
N LEU A 278 23.72 16.11 7.26
CA LEU A 278 23.79 15.26 6.07
C LEU A 278 23.38 15.99 4.78
N GLU A 279 23.08 17.29 4.87
CA GLU A 279 22.57 18.13 3.77
C GLU A 279 21.43 17.44 3.00
N LEU A 280 20.47 16.82 3.72
CA LEU A 280 19.44 16.00 3.09
C LEU A 280 18.50 16.87 2.23
N PRO A 281 18.22 16.47 0.97
CA PRO A 281 17.24 17.19 0.15
C PRO A 281 15.83 17.06 0.75
N PRO A 282 14.91 17.99 0.46
CA PRO A 282 13.57 18.02 1.07
C PRO A 282 12.79 16.70 0.94
N VAL A 283 12.95 15.99 -0.17
CA VAL A 283 12.32 14.68 -0.43
C VAL A 283 12.85 13.54 0.46
N LYS A 284 13.99 13.70 1.14
CA LYS A 284 14.65 12.67 1.98
C LYS A 284 14.63 12.98 3.48
N ILE A 285 13.89 14.00 3.91
CA ILE A 285 13.72 14.33 5.34
C ILE A 285 13.09 13.17 6.13
N HIS A 286 12.30 12.30 5.52
CA HIS A 286 11.74 11.13 6.22
C HIS A 286 12.83 10.17 6.77
N CYS A 287 14.01 10.12 6.15
CA CYS A 287 15.12 9.29 6.60
C CYS A 287 15.72 9.77 7.95
N SER A 288 15.71 11.08 8.21
CA SER A 288 16.17 11.62 9.49
C SER A 288 15.12 11.48 10.60
N ILE A 289 13.83 11.53 10.23
CA ILE A 289 12.72 11.25 11.14
C ILE A 289 12.80 9.80 11.63
N LEU A 290 13.08 8.84 10.73
CA LEU A 290 13.29 7.44 11.08
C LEU A 290 14.36 7.30 12.18
N ALA A 291 15.51 7.97 12.02
CA ALA A 291 16.59 7.91 13.00
C ALA A 291 16.22 8.55 14.35
N GLU A 292 15.55 9.71 14.34
CA GLU A 292 15.04 10.36 15.56
C GLU A 292 14.05 9.45 16.31
N ASP A 293 13.10 8.85 15.58
CA ASP A 293 12.10 7.98 16.16
C ASP A 293 12.73 6.69 16.73
N ALA A 294 13.78 6.17 16.09
CA ALA A 294 14.52 5.00 16.57
C ALA A 294 15.15 5.27 17.95
N ILE A 295 15.77 6.45 18.11
CA ILE A 295 16.35 6.90 19.39
C ILE A 295 15.27 6.96 20.47
N LYS A 296 14.15 7.63 20.18
CA LYS A 296 13.04 7.76 21.14
C LYS A 296 12.46 6.41 21.54
N ALA A 297 12.25 5.52 20.56
CA ALA A 297 11.72 4.18 20.81
C ALA A 297 12.68 3.37 21.70
N ALA A 298 13.99 3.40 21.41
CA ALA A 298 14.99 2.70 22.21
C ALA A 298 15.08 3.23 23.64
N ILE A 299 15.02 4.55 23.83
CA ILE A 299 15.00 5.20 25.14
C ILE A 299 13.72 4.87 25.90
N ALA A 300 12.56 4.87 25.23
CA ALA A 300 11.28 4.54 25.85
C ALA A 300 11.26 3.09 26.35
N ASP A 301 11.77 2.15 25.54
CA ASP A 301 11.93 0.74 25.93
C ASP A 301 12.85 0.59 27.16
N TYR A 302 14.01 1.26 27.18
CA TYR A 302 14.91 1.27 28.33
C TYR A 302 14.22 1.80 29.60
N LYS A 303 13.55 2.96 29.51
CA LYS A 303 12.82 3.56 30.64
C LYS A 303 11.72 2.61 31.15
N ASN A 304 10.98 1.97 30.24
CA ASN A 304 9.93 1.01 30.59
C ASN A 304 10.47 -0.23 31.31
N LYS A 305 11.64 -0.74 30.88
CA LYS A 305 12.32 -1.85 31.57
C LYS A 305 12.74 -1.44 32.98
N LYS A 306 13.36 -0.28 33.14
CA LYS A 306 13.79 0.24 34.46
C LYS A 306 12.65 0.52 35.43
N ASN A 307 11.48 0.91 34.94
CA ASN A 307 10.30 1.15 35.78
C ASN A 307 9.58 -0.13 36.22
N ARG A 308 9.97 -1.31 35.70
CA ARG A 308 9.42 -2.62 36.09
C ARG A 308 10.27 -3.33 37.14
N GLU A 309 11.44 -2.80 37.49
CA GLU A 309 12.24 -3.16 38.68
C GLU A 309 11.75 -2.38 39.90
#